data_AF-A0A2V4UC29-F1
#
_entry.id   AF-A0A2V4UC29-F1
#
_cell.length_a   1.000
_cell.length_b   1.000
_cell.length_c   1.000
_cell.angle_alpha   90.00
_cell.angle_beta   90.00
_cell.angle_gamma   90.00
#
_symmetry.space_group_name_H-M   'P 1'
#
loop_
_entity.id
_entity.type
_entity.pdbx_description
1 polymer ?
#
loop_
_entity_poly.entity_id
_entity_poly.type
_entity_poly.pdbx_seq_one_letter_code
_entity_poly.pdbx_strand_id
1 'polypeptide(L)'
;MSKLLRNLNVVPKSEYDQHLPEQVAAELTGNDITVFLVDSEASDTTQFSERYGFSLEDCANTIVLRYRKDGADYHAAIVTLGSRRLDINGAVKAELGAQRLSFAKREVAVELTGMEFGGITAFGAPKDWVVLVDEAVMQREQIVMGAGVRAAKLLLSPNILSRLPNVNVAALASDVS
;
A
#
# COMPACT_ATOMS: atom_id res chain seq x y z
N MET A 1 -9.78 21.52 -2.06
CA MET A 1 -10.17 20.24 -2.67
C MET A 1 -9.90 20.32 -4.17
N SER A 2 -8.88 19.60 -4.65
CA SER A 2 -8.46 19.65 -6.07
C SER A 2 -9.60 19.25 -7.00
N LYS A 3 -9.57 19.72 -8.25
CA LYS A 3 -10.57 19.41 -9.30
C LYS A 3 -10.71 17.88 -9.53
N LEU A 4 -9.68 17.13 -9.18
CA LEU A 4 -9.57 15.67 -9.27
C LEU A 4 -10.60 14.93 -8.41
N LEU A 5 -10.86 15.42 -7.19
CA LEU A 5 -11.79 14.80 -6.23
C LEU A 5 -13.26 14.85 -6.68
N ARG A 6 -13.63 15.80 -7.54
CA ARG A 6 -15.03 16.03 -7.93
C ARG A 6 -15.60 14.94 -8.84
N ASN A 7 -14.74 14.11 -9.43
CA ASN A 7 -15.11 13.08 -10.40
C ASN A 7 -14.87 11.66 -9.88
N LEU A 8 -14.45 11.49 -8.62
CA LEU A 8 -14.27 10.17 -8.04
C LEU A 8 -15.61 9.60 -7.58
N ASN A 9 -15.82 8.31 -7.82
CA ASN A 9 -16.94 7.56 -7.27
C ASN A 9 -16.64 7.22 -5.81
N VAL A 10 -16.80 8.20 -4.92
CA VAL A 10 -16.46 8.10 -3.49
C VAL A 10 -17.44 7.17 -2.78
N VAL A 11 -16.90 6.22 -2.02
CA VAL A 11 -17.67 5.32 -1.17
C VAL A 11 -17.93 6.00 0.17
N PRO A 12 -19.20 6.15 0.61
CA PRO A 12 -19.51 6.62 1.96
C PRO A 12 -18.97 5.67 3.02
N LYS A 13 -18.53 6.20 4.16
CA LYS A 13 -18.00 5.38 5.27
C LYS A 13 -18.99 4.31 5.78
N SER A 14 -20.28 4.59 5.70
CA SER A 14 -21.36 3.65 6.05
C SER A 14 -21.44 2.43 5.12
N GLU A 15 -20.71 2.42 4.01
CA GLU A 15 -20.73 1.37 2.98
C GLU A 15 -19.37 0.69 2.81
N TYR A 16 -18.38 0.98 3.67
CA TYR A 16 -17.05 0.38 3.57
C TYR A 16 -17.08 -1.14 3.67
N ASP A 17 -17.95 -1.69 4.50
CA ASP A 17 -18.16 -3.13 4.68
C ASP A 17 -18.68 -3.84 3.42
N GLN A 18 -19.32 -3.11 2.50
CA GLN A 18 -19.82 -3.64 1.24
C GLN A 18 -18.74 -3.66 0.13
N HIS A 19 -17.67 -2.88 0.30
CA HIS A 19 -16.68 -2.63 -0.74
C HIS A 19 -15.26 -3.04 -0.38
N LEU A 20 -14.93 -3.17 0.90
CA LEU A 20 -13.59 -3.42 1.39
C LEU A 20 -13.54 -4.72 2.22
N PRO A 21 -12.37 -5.38 2.28
CA PRO A 21 -12.17 -6.45 3.26
C PRO A 21 -12.37 -5.94 4.68
N GLU A 22 -12.94 -6.75 5.55
CA GLU A 22 -13.30 -6.38 6.94
C GLU A 22 -12.11 -5.77 7.69
N GLN A 23 -10.93 -6.40 7.58
CA GLN A 23 -9.70 -5.96 8.23
C GLN A 23 -9.17 -4.63 7.68
N VAL A 24 -9.47 -4.28 6.43
CA VAL A 24 -9.11 -2.96 5.88
C VAL A 24 -10.10 -1.93 6.41
N ALA A 25 -11.40 -2.17 6.29
CA ALA A 25 -12.45 -1.26 6.74
C ALA A 25 -12.31 -0.90 8.22
N ALA A 26 -11.95 -1.88 9.06
CA ALA A 26 -11.71 -1.71 10.50
C ALA A 26 -10.58 -0.72 10.82
N GLU A 27 -9.59 -0.57 9.95
CA GLU A 27 -8.47 0.37 10.15
C GLU A 27 -8.80 1.80 9.65
N LEU A 28 -9.84 1.98 8.82
CA LEU A 28 -10.24 3.27 8.25
C LEU A 28 -11.18 4.06 9.18
N THR A 29 -10.76 4.27 10.43
CA THR A 29 -11.60 4.87 11.49
C THR A 29 -11.68 6.39 11.46
N GLY A 30 -10.76 7.08 10.79
CA GLY A 30 -10.76 8.54 10.64
C GLY A 30 -11.67 9.07 9.53
N ASN A 31 -11.62 10.39 9.30
CA ASN A 31 -12.19 11.05 8.11
C ASN A 31 -11.09 11.51 7.14
N ASP A 32 -9.84 11.16 7.45
CA ASP A 32 -8.64 11.63 6.74
C ASP A 32 -8.31 10.75 5.51
N ILE A 33 -9.08 9.67 5.29
CA ILE A 33 -8.94 8.73 4.17
C ILE A 33 -10.23 8.76 3.35
N THR A 34 -10.09 8.99 2.05
CA THR A 34 -11.19 8.88 1.09
C THR A 34 -11.09 7.55 0.36
N VAL A 35 -12.17 6.77 0.39
CA VAL A 35 -12.30 5.53 -0.39
C VAL A 35 -13.08 5.84 -1.66
N PHE A 36 -12.63 5.34 -2.81
CA PHE A 36 -13.35 5.51 -4.06
C PHE A 36 -13.20 4.29 -4.95
N LEU A 37 -14.23 4.03 -5.76
CA LEU A 37 -14.28 2.91 -6.70
C LEU A 37 -13.53 3.24 -7.99
N VAL A 38 -12.91 2.21 -8.56
CA VAL A 38 -12.23 2.24 -9.86
C VAL A 38 -12.74 1.11 -10.74
N ASP A 39 -12.74 1.35 -12.06
CA ASP A 39 -13.15 0.34 -13.04
C ASP A 39 -12.16 -0.83 -13.04
N SER A 40 -12.64 -2.06 -13.20
CA SER A 40 -11.82 -3.29 -13.13
C SER A 40 -10.63 -3.28 -14.10
N GLU A 41 -10.84 -2.70 -15.29
CA GLU A 41 -9.86 -2.55 -16.37
C GLU A 41 -8.72 -1.56 -16.02
N ALA A 42 -8.89 -0.72 -14.99
CA ALA A 42 -7.92 0.32 -14.62
C ALA A 42 -7.36 0.13 -13.20
N SER A 43 -7.33 -1.11 -12.71
CA SER A 43 -6.87 -1.42 -11.36
C SER A 43 -5.33 -1.52 -11.22
N ASP A 44 -4.63 -1.80 -12.32
CA ASP A 44 -3.18 -1.74 -12.42
C ASP A 44 -2.68 -0.30 -12.25
N THR A 45 -1.58 -0.10 -11.52
CA THR A 45 -1.12 1.23 -11.12
C THR A 45 -0.82 2.17 -12.31
N THR A 46 -0.33 1.63 -13.44
CA THR A 46 -0.07 2.43 -14.64
C THR A 46 -1.38 2.79 -15.34
N GLN A 47 -2.28 1.82 -15.54
CA GLN A 47 -3.59 2.07 -16.16
C GLN A 47 -4.47 2.99 -15.32
N PHE A 48 -4.38 2.88 -13.99
CA PHE A 48 -5.01 3.77 -13.03
C PHE A 48 -4.50 5.21 -13.21
N SER A 49 -3.17 5.36 -13.26
CA SER A 49 -2.50 6.65 -13.42
C SER A 49 -2.98 7.36 -14.68
N GLU A 50 -3.00 6.65 -15.81
CA GLU A 50 -3.46 7.16 -17.11
C GLU A 50 -4.96 7.55 -17.09
N ARG A 51 -5.82 6.73 -16.46
CA ARG A 51 -7.27 6.93 -16.50
C ARG A 51 -7.77 8.00 -15.53
N TYR A 52 -7.24 8.02 -14.31
CA TYR A 52 -7.73 8.89 -13.23
C TYR A 52 -6.87 10.14 -13.02
N GLY A 53 -5.75 10.26 -13.75
CA GLY A 53 -4.90 11.46 -13.74
C GLY A 53 -4.03 11.61 -12.51
N PHE A 54 -3.77 10.51 -11.79
CA PHE A 54 -2.80 10.48 -10.69
C PHE A 54 -1.42 10.14 -11.25
N SER A 55 -0.38 10.88 -10.89
CA SER A 55 0.99 10.53 -11.29
C SER A 55 1.44 9.23 -10.61
N LEU A 56 2.32 8.45 -11.25
CA LEU A 56 2.99 7.32 -10.59
C LEU A 56 3.81 7.75 -9.35
N GLU A 57 4.17 9.04 -9.27
CA GLU A 57 4.79 9.66 -8.09
C GLU A 57 3.85 9.81 -6.89
N ASP A 58 2.52 9.74 -7.11
CA ASP A 58 1.51 9.80 -6.04
C ASP A 58 0.88 8.42 -5.79
N CYS A 59 1.10 7.45 -6.67
CA CYS A 59 0.60 6.10 -6.52
C CYS A 59 1.52 5.27 -5.62
N ALA A 60 1.13 5.03 -4.37
CA ALA A 60 1.84 4.16 -3.45
C ALA A 60 1.35 2.70 -3.55
N ASN A 61 2.27 1.78 -3.83
CA ASN A 61 2.01 0.35 -3.87
C ASN A 61 2.40 -0.29 -2.53
N THR A 62 1.66 -1.31 -2.08
CA THR A 62 2.06 -2.18 -0.97
C THR A 62 2.48 -3.54 -1.49
N ILE A 63 3.70 -3.96 -1.14
CA ILE A 63 4.32 -5.20 -1.58
C ILE A 63 4.55 -6.09 -0.36
N VAL A 64 4.21 -7.38 -0.46
CA VAL A 64 4.50 -8.35 0.61
C VAL A 64 5.84 -9.03 0.33
N LEU A 65 6.75 -8.92 1.29
CA LEU A 65 8.02 -9.66 1.28
C LEU A 65 8.00 -10.76 2.33
N ARG A 66 8.59 -11.90 1.98
CA ARG A 66 9.00 -12.92 2.94
C ARG A 66 10.47 -12.69 3.27
N TYR A 67 10.83 -12.75 4.55
CA TYR A 67 12.22 -12.65 4.99
C TYR A 67 12.54 -13.66 6.08
N ARG A 68 13.81 -14.03 6.21
CA ARG A 68 14.31 -14.90 7.28
C ARG A 68 15.19 -14.11 8.23
N LYS A 69 14.94 -14.25 9.52
CA LYS A 69 15.72 -13.65 10.60
C LYS A 69 15.77 -14.64 11.76
N ASP A 70 16.92 -14.76 12.42
CA ASP A 70 17.08 -15.62 13.60
C ASP A 70 16.55 -17.06 13.46
N GLY A 71 16.71 -17.64 12.27
CA GLY A 71 16.28 -19.02 12.00
C GLY A 71 14.78 -19.22 11.72
N ALA A 72 13.97 -18.16 11.71
CA ALA A 72 12.54 -18.21 11.40
C ALA A 72 12.20 -17.36 10.15
N ASP A 73 11.11 -17.73 9.47
CA ASP A 73 10.59 -16.96 8.34
C ASP A 73 9.44 -16.06 8.81
N TYR A 74 9.43 -14.84 8.30
CA TYR A 74 8.49 -13.77 8.62
C TYR A 74 8.01 -13.11 7.32
N HIS A 75 7.00 -12.24 7.45
CA HIS A 75 6.51 -11.41 6.36
C HIS A 75 6.47 -9.94 6.77
N ALA A 76 6.59 -9.06 5.78
CA ALA A 76 6.52 -7.61 5.96
C ALA A 76 5.76 -6.98 4.79
N ALA A 77 5.08 -5.87 5.06
CA ALA A 77 4.48 -5.02 4.06
C ALA A 77 5.42 -3.84 3.75
N ILE A 78 5.73 -3.61 2.47
CA ILE A 78 6.60 -2.52 2.03
C ILE A 78 5.79 -1.56 1.16
N VAL A 79 5.74 -0.29 1.57
CA VAL A 79 5.05 0.78 0.85
C VAL A 79 6.07 1.60 0.08
N THR A 80 5.89 1.74 -1.24
CA THR A 80 6.77 2.52 -2.12
C THR A 80 5.95 3.19 -3.22
N LEU A 81 6.44 4.31 -3.77
CA LEU A 81 5.83 4.93 -4.94
C LEU A 81 6.00 4.06 -6.19
N GLY A 82 5.01 4.09 -7.08
CA GLY A 82 4.99 3.34 -8.33
C GLY A 82 6.05 3.80 -9.34
N SER A 83 6.55 5.03 -9.18
CA SER A 83 7.68 5.57 -9.96
C SER A 83 9.06 5.15 -9.45
N ARG A 84 9.14 4.37 -8.37
CA ARG A 84 10.41 4.03 -7.70
C ARG A 84 10.67 2.52 -7.71
N ARG A 85 11.94 2.17 -7.62
CA ARG A 85 12.42 0.79 -7.54
C ARG A 85 13.03 0.53 -6.17
N LEU A 86 12.46 -0.42 -5.44
CA LEU A 86 12.98 -0.85 -4.15
C LEU A 86 14.38 -1.48 -4.27
N ASP A 87 15.29 -1.07 -3.39
CA ASP A 87 16.53 -1.78 -3.11
C ASP A 87 16.28 -2.91 -2.11
N ILE A 88 15.73 -3.99 -2.67
CA ILE A 88 15.33 -5.20 -1.95
C ILE A 88 16.52 -5.85 -1.22
N ASN A 89 17.71 -5.86 -1.82
CA ASN A 89 18.86 -6.61 -1.28
C ASN A 89 19.80 -5.75 -0.43
N GLY A 90 19.73 -4.42 -0.52
CA GLY A 90 20.45 -3.49 0.34
C GLY A 90 19.51 -2.91 1.41
N ALA A 91 18.92 -1.75 1.13
CA ALA A 91 18.16 -0.97 2.11
C ALA A 91 17.05 -1.77 2.81
N VAL A 92 16.16 -2.42 2.06
CA VAL A 92 15.04 -3.18 2.65
C VAL A 92 15.54 -4.35 3.50
N LYS A 93 16.59 -5.05 3.03
CA LYS A 93 17.22 -6.14 3.77
C LYS A 93 17.80 -5.67 5.10
N ALA A 94 18.47 -4.52 5.08
CA ALA A 94 19.09 -3.92 6.25
C ALA A 94 18.04 -3.50 7.29
N GLU A 95 16.99 -2.80 6.85
CA GLU A 95 15.90 -2.35 7.74
C GLU A 95 15.15 -3.52 8.41
N LEU A 96 14.95 -4.63 7.69
CA LEU A 96 14.35 -5.83 8.28
C LEU A 96 15.33 -6.63 9.17
N GLY A 97 16.63 -6.32 9.12
CA GLY A 97 17.68 -7.16 9.72
C GLY A 97 17.65 -8.59 9.16
N ALA A 98 17.32 -8.74 7.88
CA ALA A 98 17.04 -10.03 7.28
C ALA A 98 18.33 -10.72 6.79
N GLN A 99 18.44 -12.03 7.03
CA GLN A 99 19.51 -12.86 6.48
C GLN A 99 19.30 -13.11 4.98
N ARG A 100 18.03 -13.36 4.60
CA ARG A 100 17.56 -13.55 3.22
C ARG A 100 16.13 -13.03 3.11
N LEU A 101 15.74 -12.61 1.92
CA LEU A 101 14.37 -12.21 1.64
C LEU A 101 14.01 -12.41 0.16
N SER A 102 12.73 -12.49 -0.10
CA SER A 102 12.15 -12.63 -1.43
C SER A 102 10.78 -11.98 -1.46
N PHE A 103 10.26 -11.67 -2.64
CA PHE A 103 8.83 -11.40 -2.79
C PHE A 103 8.03 -12.61 -2.29
N ALA A 104 6.95 -12.35 -1.56
CA ALA A 104 5.99 -13.40 -1.25
C ALA A 104 5.33 -13.86 -2.55
N LYS A 105 5.01 -15.16 -2.64
CA LYS A 105 4.20 -15.66 -3.76
C LYS A 105 2.83 -14.99 -3.72
N ARG A 106 2.21 -14.78 -4.88
CA ARG A 106 0.90 -14.13 -5.00
C ARG A 106 -0.13 -14.78 -4.08
N GLU A 107 -0.22 -16.10 -4.12
CA GLU A 107 -1.21 -16.88 -3.37
C GLU A 107 -1.01 -16.72 -1.87
N VAL A 108 0.25 -16.75 -1.42
CA VAL A 108 0.63 -16.53 -0.01
C VAL A 108 0.32 -15.10 0.44
N ALA A 109 0.61 -14.10 -0.40
CA ALA A 109 0.31 -12.71 -0.08
C ALA A 109 -1.21 -12.51 0.08
N VAL A 110 -2.02 -13.08 -0.83
CA VAL A 110 -3.48 -13.03 -0.75
C VAL A 110 -4.00 -13.74 0.50
N GLU A 111 -3.52 -14.96 0.77
CA GLU A 111 -3.92 -15.75 1.93
C GLU A 111 -3.61 -15.01 3.25
N LEU A 112 -2.39 -14.52 3.40
CA LEU A 112 -1.95 -13.91 4.65
C LEU A 112 -2.55 -12.52 4.90
N THR A 113 -2.82 -11.76 3.84
CA THR A 113 -3.41 -10.41 3.98
C THR A 113 -4.93 -10.43 3.97
N GLY A 114 -5.56 -11.48 3.42
CA GLY A 114 -6.99 -11.51 3.13
C GLY A 114 -7.41 -10.47 2.07
N MET A 115 -6.48 -10.02 1.23
CA MET A 115 -6.68 -8.97 0.22
C MET A 115 -6.43 -9.49 -1.18
N GLU A 116 -7.01 -8.86 -2.20
CA GLU A 116 -6.75 -9.19 -3.59
C GLU A 116 -5.34 -8.75 -4.02
N PHE A 117 -4.65 -9.60 -4.78
CA PHE A 117 -3.38 -9.22 -5.40
C PHE A 117 -3.57 -8.01 -6.33
N GLY A 118 -2.71 -6.99 -6.19
CA GLY A 118 -2.84 -5.70 -6.87
C GLY A 118 -3.78 -4.70 -6.17
N GLY A 119 -4.57 -5.17 -5.20
CA GLY A 119 -5.35 -4.34 -4.27
C GLY A 119 -4.71 -4.20 -2.89
N ILE A 120 -3.71 -5.03 -2.57
CA ILE A 120 -3.03 -5.06 -1.25
C ILE A 120 -2.64 -3.66 -0.78
N THR A 121 -2.91 -3.41 0.50
CA THR A 121 -2.63 -2.16 1.19
C THR A 121 -2.01 -2.43 2.56
N ALA A 122 -1.33 -1.45 3.13
CA ALA A 122 -0.73 -1.58 4.47
C ALA A 122 -1.80 -1.53 5.56
N PHE A 123 -2.95 -0.91 5.29
CA PHE A 123 -4.11 -0.93 6.20
C PHE A 123 -4.70 -2.34 6.26
N GLY A 124 -4.84 -2.90 7.45
CA GLY A 124 -5.34 -4.26 7.64
C GLY A 124 -4.31 -5.36 7.37
N ALA A 125 -3.03 -5.01 7.17
CA ALA A 125 -1.95 -6.01 7.21
C ALA A 125 -1.90 -6.68 8.60
N PRO A 126 -1.44 -7.94 8.71
CA PRO A 126 -1.36 -8.64 9.99
C PRO A 126 -0.57 -7.85 11.04
N LYS A 127 -1.10 -7.80 12.27
CA LYS A 127 -0.62 -6.91 13.34
C LYS A 127 0.80 -7.20 13.82
N ASP A 128 1.31 -8.39 13.55
CA ASP A 128 2.66 -8.83 13.88
C ASP A 128 3.67 -8.49 12.77
N TRP A 129 3.22 -8.01 11.61
CA TRP A 129 4.11 -7.65 10.52
C TRP A 129 4.79 -6.31 10.78
N VAL A 130 6.02 -6.21 10.28
CA VAL A 130 6.69 -4.93 10.08
C VAL A 130 6.08 -4.26 8.84
N VAL A 131 5.77 -2.98 8.95
CA VAL A 131 5.39 -2.14 7.81
C VAL A 131 6.55 -1.19 7.53
N LEU A 132 7.22 -1.34 6.39
CA LEU A 132 8.24 -0.39 5.95
C LEU A 132 7.64 0.58 4.94
N VAL A 133 7.86 1.87 5.12
CA VAL A 133 7.41 2.91 4.19
C VAL A 133 8.64 3.62 3.63
N ASP A 134 8.78 3.66 2.31
CA ASP A 134 9.83 4.43 1.64
C ASP A 134 9.63 5.93 1.95
N GLU A 135 10.69 6.62 2.36
CA GLU A 135 10.61 8.01 2.80
C GLU A 135 10.04 8.95 1.73
N ALA A 136 10.24 8.64 0.45
CA ALA A 136 9.70 9.42 -0.66
C ALA A 136 8.15 9.41 -0.67
N VAL A 137 7.52 8.35 -0.16
CA VAL A 137 6.05 8.31 0.05
C VAL A 137 5.64 9.39 1.04
N MET A 138 6.39 9.56 2.12
CA MET A 138 6.11 10.53 3.18
C MET A 138 6.34 11.99 2.75
N GLN A 139 7.06 12.21 1.64
CA GLN A 139 7.31 13.54 1.07
C GLN A 139 6.19 14.02 0.15
N ARG A 140 5.21 13.17 -0.19
CA ARG A 140 4.07 13.55 -1.02
C ARG A 140 3.05 14.36 -0.22
N GLU A 141 2.36 15.29 -0.88
CA GLU A 141 1.21 15.98 -0.25
C GLU A 141 0.02 15.03 -0.06
N GLN A 142 -0.19 14.15 -1.04
CA GLN A 142 -1.28 13.20 -1.11
C GLN A 142 -0.82 11.96 -1.87
N ILE A 143 -1.31 10.79 -1.48
CA ILE A 143 -1.06 9.52 -2.16
C ILE A 143 -2.36 8.79 -2.47
N VAL A 144 -2.32 7.97 -3.52
CA VAL A 144 -3.32 6.95 -3.81
C VAL A 144 -2.69 5.57 -3.62
N MET A 145 -3.37 4.68 -2.91
CA MET A 145 -2.93 3.30 -2.74
C MET A 145 -4.07 2.29 -2.85
N GLY A 146 -3.76 1.00 -2.86
CA GLY A 146 -4.75 -0.07 -2.83
C GLY A 146 -5.68 0.02 -1.62
N ALA A 147 -6.88 -0.55 -1.74
CA ALA A 147 -7.88 -0.60 -0.67
C ALA A 147 -8.20 -2.04 -0.20
N GLY A 148 -7.31 -2.99 -0.48
CA GLY A 148 -7.51 -4.42 -0.22
C GLY A 148 -8.26 -5.17 -1.32
N VAL A 149 -8.83 -4.46 -2.28
CA VAL A 149 -9.49 -4.98 -3.49
C VAL A 149 -9.00 -4.21 -4.72
N ARG A 150 -9.16 -4.79 -5.90
CA ARG A 150 -8.80 -4.14 -7.18
C ARG A 150 -9.78 -3.04 -7.59
N ALA A 151 -11.04 -3.17 -7.17
CA ALA A 151 -12.14 -2.28 -7.55
C ALA A 151 -12.21 -0.97 -6.72
N ALA A 152 -11.31 -0.78 -5.74
CA ALA A 152 -11.28 0.42 -4.92
C ALA A 152 -9.85 0.88 -4.61
N LYS A 153 -9.70 2.17 -4.32
CA LYS A 153 -8.44 2.80 -3.91
C LYS A 153 -8.67 3.70 -2.70
N LEU A 154 -7.59 3.94 -1.96
CA LEU A 154 -7.53 4.89 -0.85
C LEU A 154 -6.81 6.14 -1.32
N LEU A 155 -7.37 7.30 -1.01
CA LEU A 155 -6.74 8.61 -1.20
C LEU A 155 -6.55 9.25 0.17
N LEU A 156 -5.31 9.64 0.49
CA LEU A 156 -4.94 10.06 1.83
C LEU A 156 -3.69 10.92 1.88
N SER A 157 -3.49 11.64 2.99
CA SER A 157 -2.18 12.21 3.33
C SER A 157 -1.24 11.08 3.81
N PRO A 158 0.04 11.05 3.36
CA PRO A 158 0.99 10.02 3.79
C PRO A 158 1.21 9.95 5.31
N ASN A 159 1.04 11.07 6.03
CA ASN A 159 1.20 11.14 7.49
C ASN A 159 0.30 10.15 8.26
N ILE A 160 -0.78 9.67 7.65
CA ILE A 160 -1.64 8.67 8.25
C ILE A 160 -0.95 7.30 8.33
N LEU A 161 -0.04 6.98 7.42
CA LEU A 161 0.72 5.71 7.44
C LEU A 161 1.55 5.59 8.73
N SER A 162 2.02 6.70 9.29
CA SER A 162 2.75 6.73 10.57
C SER A 162 1.89 6.32 11.78
N ARG A 163 0.56 6.21 11.62
CA ARG A 163 -0.35 5.75 12.66
C ARG A 163 -0.52 4.22 12.65
N LEU A 164 -0.02 3.52 11.61
CA LEU A 164 -0.08 2.07 11.53
C LEU A 164 0.79 1.42 12.61
N PRO A 165 0.40 0.22 13.10
CA PRO A 165 1.25 -0.54 14.00
C PRO A 165 2.56 -0.96 13.31
N ASN A 166 3.65 -1.02 14.08
CA ASN A 166 4.96 -1.50 13.62
C ASN A 166 5.49 -0.85 12.34
N VAL A 167 5.21 0.44 12.15
CA VAL A 167 5.65 1.20 10.99
C VAL A 167 7.04 1.79 11.18
N ASN A 168 7.93 1.57 10.22
CA ASN A 168 9.21 2.26 10.10
C ASN A 168 9.30 2.97 8.76
N VAL A 169 9.80 4.21 8.78
CA VAL A 169 10.07 4.99 7.56
C VAL A 169 11.57 5.01 7.33
N ALA A 170 12.01 4.70 6.11
CA ALA A 170 13.41 4.69 5.72
C ALA A 170 13.59 4.95 4.22
N ALA A 171 14.81 5.26 3.77
CA ALA A 171 15.14 5.30 2.36
C ALA A 171 15.25 3.86 1.82
N LEU A 172 14.24 3.40 1.09
CA LEU A 172 14.12 1.99 0.64
C LEU A 172 14.24 1.83 -0.87
N ALA A 173 14.00 2.90 -1.63
CA ALA A 173 13.96 2.86 -3.09
C ALA A 173 14.80 3.96 -3.73
N SER A 174 15.10 3.79 -5.02
CA SER A 174 15.66 4.83 -5.89
C SER A 174 14.72 5.13 -7.05
N ASP A 175 14.93 6.23 -7.75
CA ASP A 175 14.20 6.52 -8.98
C ASP A 175 14.49 5.45 -10.05
N VAL A 176 13.50 5.21 -10.91
CA VAL A 176 13.66 4.34 -12.08
C VAL A 176 14.32 5.18 -13.18
N SER A 177 15.56 4.83 -13.54
CA SER A 177 16.31 5.42 -14.66
C SER A 177 15.71 5.10 -16.01
#